data_AF-A0A7W3N3I3-F1
#
_entry.id   AF-A0A7W3N3I3-F1
#
_cell.length_a   1.000
_cell.length_b   1.000
_cell.length_c   1.000
_cell.angle_alpha   90.00
_cell.angle_beta   90.00
_cell.angle_gamma   90.00
#
_symmetry.space_group_name_H-M   'P 1'
#
loop_
_entity.id
_entity.type
_entity.pdbx_description
1 polymer ?
#
loop_
_entity_poly.entity_id
_entity_poly.type
_entity_poly.pdbx_seq_one_letter_code
_entity_poly.pdbx_strand_id
1 'polypeptide(L)'
;MPVRVVLQGDDEGWRCVVVSGDGVEERIPLGGGGVHWQSGGRRDGEPAWWRRRLGEIAESLRERVGMLLTDRCFETFGGEADIVWLEVDGPTCWEGLVTLREPDPARFPGRVAPFVVTLVPGRGALLPRASLLFDTVAADAWSTLEAVARSCGTPPPQDRFLCGWTGHRSVRVGRGRLAVSTERHPDGSERIGEVFAERPPGWGGNPPLRLRLDGIDLLDEPAGDVVELLRGLGHEVVALPGRRRVPGLGLVLHERRPRDAADGRFAGASLTPPAG
;
A
#
# COMPACT_ATOMS: atom_id res chain seq x y z
N MET A 1 12.40 -23.92 6.18
CA MET A 1 12.41 -22.79 5.22
C MET A 1 11.35 -23.03 4.16
N PRO A 2 10.53 -22.04 3.77
CA PRO A 2 9.68 -22.14 2.59
C PRO A 2 10.53 -22.45 1.35
N VAL A 3 10.18 -23.47 0.59
CA VAL A 3 10.84 -23.81 -0.68
C VAL A 3 9.91 -23.61 -1.87
N ARG A 4 8.60 -23.65 -1.62
CA ARG A 4 7.56 -23.47 -2.61
C ARG A 4 6.38 -22.71 -2.01
N VAL A 5 5.70 -21.94 -2.84
CA VAL A 5 4.42 -21.33 -2.52
C VAL A 5 3.44 -21.50 -3.67
N VAL A 6 2.17 -21.74 -3.38
CA VAL A 6 1.10 -21.78 -4.39
C VAL A 6 0.10 -20.69 -4.05
N LEU A 7 -0.21 -19.82 -5.02
CA LEU A 7 -1.34 -18.90 -4.93
C LEU A 7 -2.50 -19.50 -5.72
N GLN A 8 -3.63 -19.70 -5.06
CA GLN A 8 -4.80 -20.32 -5.66
C GLN A 8 -6.05 -19.49 -5.33
N GLY A 9 -6.86 -19.24 -6.35
CA GLY A 9 -8.22 -18.76 -6.20
C GLY A 9 -9.23 -19.86 -6.53
N ASP A 10 -10.28 -19.98 -5.73
CA ASP A 10 -11.40 -20.90 -5.89
C ASP A 10 -12.73 -20.17 -5.62
N ASP A 11 -13.84 -20.91 -5.47
CA ASP A 11 -15.16 -20.35 -5.15
C ASP A 11 -15.22 -19.66 -3.78
N GLU A 12 -14.37 -20.07 -2.83
CA GLU A 12 -14.33 -19.56 -1.46
C GLU A 12 -13.43 -18.31 -1.32
N GLY A 13 -12.65 -18.01 -2.37
CA GLY A 13 -11.79 -16.84 -2.45
C GLY A 13 -10.35 -17.21 -2.76
N TRP A 14 -9.40 -16.42 -2.25
CA TRP A 14 -7.98 -16.65 -2.48
C TRP A 14 -7.26 -17.18 -1.25
N ARG A 15 -6.33 -18.09 -1.49
CA ARG A 15 -5.43 -18.66 -0.48
C ARG A 15 -4.02 -18.78 -1.02
N CYS A 16 -3.04 -18.75 -0.11
CA CYS A 16 -1.72 -19.26 -0.43
C CYS A 16 -1.40 -20.52 0.38
N VAL A 17 -0.69 -21.45 -0.25
CA VAL A 17 -0.15 -22.65 0.38
C VAL A 17 1.36 -22.51 0.40
N VAL A 18 1.96 -22.43 1.57
CA VAL A 18 3.40 -22.36 1.76
C VAL A 18 3.89 -23.76 2.07
N VAL A 19 4.83 -24.27 1.29
CA VAL A 19 5.43 -25.60 1.46
C VAL A 19 6.87 -25.42 1.92
N SER A 20 7.18 -26.06 3.04
CA SER A 20 8.52 -26.04 3.62
C SER A 20 9.38 -27.22 3.12
N GLY A 21 10.70 -27.13 3.32
CA GLY A 21 11.64 -28.11 2.78
C GLY A 21 11.49 -29.54 3.32
N ASP A 22 10.81 -29.73 4.45
CA ASP A 22 10.41 -31.02 5.03
C ASP A 22 9.04 -31.50 4.51
N GLY A 23 8.42 -30.75 3.60
CA GLY A 23 7.14 -31.07 2.98
C GLY A 23 5.92 -30.60 3.78
N VAL A 24 6.09 -29.89 4.89
CA VAL A 24 4.94 -29.38 5.65
C VAL A 24 4.26 -28.26 4.88
N GLU A 25 2.94 -28.38 4.71
CA GLU A 25 2.08 -27.38 4.07
C GLU A 25 1.35 -26.52 5.09
N GLU A 26 1.40 -25.21 4.88
CA GLU A 26 0.61 -24.25 5.63
C GLU A 26 -0.32 -23.49 4.68
N ARG A 27 -1.62 -23.46 5.01
CA ARG A 27 -2.63 -22.76 4.22
C ARG A 27 -3.00 -21.44 4.87
N ILE A 28 -2.84 -20.36 4.14
CA ILE A 28 -3.10 -19.01 4.62
C ILE A 28 -4.24 -18.40 3.78
N PRO A 29 -5.41 -18.14 4.39
CA PRO A 29 -6.48 -17.45 3.68
C PRO A 29 -6.08 -15.99 3.41
N LEU A 30 -6.23 -15.58 2.16
CA LEU A 30 -5.96 -14.20 1.72
C LEU A 30 -7.25 -13.37 1.63
N GLY A 31 -8.40 -14.05 1.54
CA GLY A 31 -9.75 -13.47 1.45
C GLY A 31 -10.11 -13.05 0.02
N GLY A 32 -11.11 -12.19 -0.10
CA GLY A 32 -11.63 -11.72 -1.39
C GLY A 32 -12.87 -12.51 -1.87
N GLY A 33 -13.41 -12.11 -3.02
CA GLY A 33 -14.47 -12.88 -3.68
C GLY A 33 -13.91 -14.10 -4.41
N GLY A 34 -14.77 -15.08 -4.66
CA GLY A 34 -14.43 -16.25 -5.46
C GLY A 34 -14.01 -15.88 -6.89
N VAL A 35 -13.30 -16.78 -7.55
CA VAL A 35 -12.77 -16.54 -8.90
C VAL A 35 -13.77 -16.79 -10.02
N HIS A 36 -14.87 -17.47 -9.71
CA HIS A 36 -15.92 -17.73 -10.68
C HIS A 36 -16.93 -16.57 -10.74
N TRP A 37 -17.32 -16.19 -11.96
CA TRP A 37 -18.34 -15.18 -12.18
C TRP A 37 -19.69 -15.70 -11.69
N GLN A 38 -20.24 -15.04 -10.66
CA GLN A 38 -21.57 -15.35 -10.15
C GLN A 38 -22.60 -14.37 -10.72
N SER A 39 -23.43 -14.85 -11.64
CA SER A 39 -24.46 -14.05 -12.33
C SER A 39 -25.76 -13.90 -11.53
N GLY A 40 -25.80 -14.29 -10.26
CA GLY A 40 -26.98 -14.13 -9.39
C GLY A 40 -28.28 -14.74 -9.96
N GLY A 41 -28.17 -15.86 -10.71
CA GLY A 41 -29.31 -16.53 -11.34
C GLY A 41 -29.69 -16.01 -12.73
N ARG A 42 -29.01 -14.98 -13.25
CA ARG A 42 -29.11 -14.58 -14.67
C ARG A 42 -28.21 -15.47 -15.53
N ARG A 43 -28.59 -15.79 -16.76
CA ARG A 43 -27.71 -16.52 -17.71
C ARG A 43 -26.69 -15.58 -18.37
N ASP A 44 -26.10 -14.69 -17.59
CA ASP A 44 -25.07 -13.80 -18.09
C ASP A 44 -23.73 -14.55 -18.06
N GLY A 45 -23.14 -14.77 -19.24
CA GLY A 45 -21.82 -15.37 -19.37
C GLY A 45 -20.73 -14.51 -18.72
N GLU A 46 -19.56 -15.10 -18.49
CA GLU A 46 -18.41 -14.39 -17.92
C GLU A 46 -18.07 -13.15 -18.76
N PRO A 47 -18.07 -11.94 -18.17
CA PRO A 47 -17.71 -10.74 -18.90
C PRO A 47 -16.24 -10.77 -19.34
N ALA A 48 -15.95 -10.25 -20.53
CA ALA A 48 -14.58 -10.23 -21.08
C ALA A 48 -13.55 -9.51 -20.18
N TRP A 49 -14.01 -8.59 -19.32
CA TRP A 49 -13.15 -7.89 -18.36
C TRP A 49 -12.83 -8.71 -17.09
N TRP A 50 -13.54 -9.81 -16.83
CA TRP A 50 -13.39 -10.59 -15.59
C TRP A 50 -12.03 -11.25 -15.48
N ARG A 51 -11.55 -11.96 -16.53
CA ARG A 51 -10.18 -12.53 -16.54
C ARG A 51 -9.10 -11.50 -16.27
N ARG A 52 -9.21 -10.30 -16.88
CA ARG A 52 -8.26 -9.20 -16.62
C ARG A 52 -8.29 -8.79 -15.15
N ARG A 53 -9.49 -8.65 -14.58
CA ARG A 53 -9.68 -8.30 -13.16
C ARG A 53 -9.08 -9.36 -12.23
N LEU A 54 -9.27 -10.65 -12.52
CA LEU A 54 -8.63 -11.73 -11.77
C LEU A 54 -7.12 -11.68 -11.86
N GLY A 55 -6.56 -11.36 -13.05
CA GLY A 55 -5.12 -11.15 -13.22
C GLY A 55 -4.57 -10.02 -12.35
N GLU A 56 -5.25 -8.87 -12.31
CA GLU A 56 -4.90 -7.73 -11.44
C GLU A 56 -4.94 -8.10 -9.94
N ILE A 57 -5.94 -8.90 -9.54
CA ILE A 57 -6.06 -9.42 -8.18
C ILE A 57 -4.90 -10.38 -7.88
N ALA A 58 -4.63 -11.35 -8.75
CA ALA A 58 -3.56 -12.31 -8.60
C ALA A 58 -2.18 -11.64 -8.49
N GLU A 59 -1.91 -10.63 -9.32
CA GLU A 59 -0.69 -9.82 -9.24
C GLU A 59 -0.55 -9.14 -7.87
N SER A 60 -1.61 -8.47 -7.40
CA SER A 60 -1.64 -7.82 -6.09
C SER A 60 -1.44 -8.82 -4.95
N LEU A 61 -1.99 -10.04 -5.07
CA LEU A 61 -1.85 -11.10 -4.08
C LEU A 61 -0.46 -11.72 -4.09
N ARG A 62 0.17 -11.90 -5.26
CA ARG A 62 1.56 -12.38 -5.36
C ARG A 62 2.53 -11.39 -4.69
N GLU A 63 2.33 -10.09 -4.88
CA GLU A 63 3.10 -9.05 -4.16
C GLU A 63 2.93 -9.20 -2.63
N ARG A 64 1.68 -9.35 -2.16
CA ARG A 64 1.37 -9.54 -0.74
C ARG A 64 2.02 -10.81 -0.17
N VAL A 65 1.96 -11.92 -0.90
CA VAL A 65 2.60 -13.18 -0.52
C VAL A 65 4.12 -13.03 -0.50
N GLY A 66 4.69 -12.32 -1.47
CA GLY A 66 6.11 -11.97 -1.49
C GLY A 66 6.54 -11.22 -0.22
N MET A 67 5.81 -10.18 0.18
CA MET A 67 6.09 -9.45 1.43
C MET A 67 6.00 -10.35 2.67
N LEU A 68 4.94 -11.16 2.76
CA LEU A 68 4.72 -12.09 3.87
C LEU A 68 5.89 -13.09 4.01
N LEU A 69 6.27 -13.74 2.91
CA LEU A 69 7.37 -14.71 2.93
C LEU A 69 8.72 -14.05 3.17
N THR A 70 8.91 -12.83 2.66
CA THR A 70 10.11 -12.04 2.93
C THR A 70 10.27 -11.78 4.44
N ASP A 71 9.21 -11.38 5.13
CA ASP A 71 9.25 -11.14 6.58
C ASP A 71 9.51 -12.40 7.36
N ARG A 72 8.79 -13.48 7.05
CA ARG A 72 8.97 -14.77 7.72
C ARG A 72 10.39 -15.31 7.53
N CYS A 73 10.93 -15.23 6.30
CA CYS A 73 12.30 -15.66 6.02
C CYS A 73 13.32 -14.79 6.77
N PHE A 74 13.09 -13.48 6.88
CA PHE A 74 13.99 -12.59 7.60
C PHE A 74 13.99 -12.90 9.10
N GLU A 75 12.81 -13.04 9.71
CA GLU A 75 12.67 -13.37 11.13
C GLU A 75 13.29 -14.72 11.49
N THR A 76 13.19 -15.71 10.59
CA THR A 76 13.66 -17.07 10.87
C THR A 76 15.13 -17.30 10.48
N PHE A 77 15.58 -16.71 9.38
CA PHE A 77 16.87 -17.04 8.75
C PHE A 77 17.79 -15.83 8.53
N GLY A 78 17.33 -14.60 8.80
CA GLY A 78 18.08 -13.37 8.54
C GLY A 78 18.25 -13.02 7.06
N GLY A 79 17.58 -13.75 6.15
CA GLY A 79 17.59 -13.51 4.71
C GLY A 79 16.19 -13.20 4.18
N GLU A 80 16.10 -12.61 2.99
CA GLU A 80 14.82 -12.29 2.35
C GLU A 80 14.41 -13.37 1.35
N ALA A 81 13.10 -13.54 1.17
CA ALA A 81 12.58 -14.41 0.14
C ALA A 81 12.73 -13.75 -1.23
N ASP A 82 13.19 -14.53 -2.20
CA ASP A 82 13.01 -14.23 -3.62
C ASP A 82 12.11 -15.32 -4.22
N ILE A 83 11.12 -14.90 -5.02
CA ILE A 83 10.09 -15.80 -5.52
C ILE A 83 9.99 -15.70 -7.03
N VAL A 84 10.33 -16.79 -7.69
CA VAL A 84 10.12 -16.95 -9.13
C VAL A 84 8.75 -17.60 -9.33
N TRP A 85 7.80 -16.81 -9.85
CA TRP A 85 6.44 -17.26 -10.11
C TRP A 85 6.28 -17.87 -11.50
N LEU A 86 5.55 -18.97 -11.55
CA LEU A 86 5.18 -19.73 -12.73
C LEU A 86 3.65 -19.76 -12.82
N GLU A 87 3.12 -19.42 -13.98
CA GLU A 87 1.69 -19.56 -14.26
C GLU A 87 1.38 -21.05 -14.48
N VAL A 88 0.49 -21.62 -13.67
CA VAL A 88 0.07 -23.02 -13.80
C VAL A 88 -1.29 -23.10 -14.49
N ASP A 89 -2.24 -22.30 -14.01
CA ASP A 89 -3.57 -22.13 -14.62
C ASP A 89 -4.02 -20.68 -14.43
N GLY A 90 -3.54 -19.80 -15.31
CA GLY A 90 -3.80 -18.37 -15.20
C GLY A 90 -5.25 -17.99 -15.57
N PRO A 91 -5.84 -17.02 -14.87
CA PRO A 91 -5.23 -16.12 -13.89
C PRO A 91 -5.29 -16.59 -12.43
N THR A 92 -5.82 -17.79 -12.15
CA THR A 92 -6.26 -18.19 -10.79
C THR A 92 -5.28 -19.09 -10.03
N CYS A 93 -4.30 -19.69 -10.71
CA CYS A 93 -3.32 -20.59 -10.09
C CYS A 93 -1.88 -20.28 -10.52
N TRP A 94 -1.02 -20.03 -9.53
CA TRP A 94 0.39 -19.72 -9.69
C TRP A 94 1.22 -20.52 -8.69
N GLU A 95 2.35 -21.06 -9.15
CA GLU A 95 3.34 -21.72 -8.30
C GLU A 95 4.60 -20.86 -8.25
N GLY A 96 5.19 -20.72 -7.06
CA GLY A 96 6.37 -19.91 -6.81
C GLY A 96 7.47 -20.78 -6.20
N LEU A 97 8.66 -20.75 -6.81
CA LEU A 97 9.86 -21.30 -6.21
C LEU A 97 10.48 -20.24 -5.29
N VAL A 98 10.75 -20.61 -4.04
CA VAL A 98 11.25 -19.69 -3.02
C VAL A 98 12.73 -19.95 -2.78
N THR A 99 13.55 -18.92 -2.98
CA THR A 99 14.97 -18.90 -2.65
C THR A 99 15.24 -17.84 -1.58
N LEU A 100 16.42 -17.92 -0.94
CA LEU A 100 16.90 -16.87 -0.04
C LEU A 100 17.87 -15.95 -0.77
N ARG A 101 17.75 -14.65 -0.50
CA ARG A 101 18.71 -13.62 -0.89
C ARG A 101 19.13 -12.79 0.32
N GLU A 102 20.16 -11.98 0.14
CA GLU A 102 20.60 -11.04 1.15
C GLU A 102 19.45 -10.11 1.59
N PRO A 103 19.39 -9.78 2.89
CA PRO A 103 18.36 -8.89 3.40
C PRO A 103 18.52 -7.48 2.86
N ASP A 104 17.40 -6.84 2.56
CA ASP A 104 17.37 -5.42 2.23
C ASP A 104 18.10 -4.61 3.31
N PRO A 105 19.11 -3.77 2.98
CA PRO A 105 19.79 -2.92 3.93
C PRO A 105 18.84 -2.05 4.78
N ALA A 106 17.67 -1.68 4.25
CA ALA A 106 16.64 -0.92 4.96
C ALA A 106 16.00 -1.68 6.14
N ARG A 107 16.23 -3.00 6.26
CA ARG A 107 15.90 -3.79 7.46
C ARG A 107 16.69 -3.33 8.68
N PHE A 108 17.86 -2.75 8.46
CA PHE A 108 18.77 -2.34 9.52
C PHE A 108 18.69 -0.81 9.71
N PRO A 109 18.29 -0.34 10.91
CA PRO A 109 18.20 1.09 11.19
C PRO A 109 19.48 1.86 10.80
N GLY A 110 19.33 3.00 10.12
CA GLY A 110 20.42 3.89 9.77
C GLY A 110 21.25 3.50 8.54
N ARG A 111 21.04 2.33 7.93
CA ARG A 111 21.81 1.93 6.72
C ARG A 111 21.32 2.55 5.41
N VAL A 112 20.07 2.98 5.36
CA VAL A 112 19.45 3.57 4.16
C VAL A 112 18.74 4.86 4.55
N ALA A 113 18.93 5.92 3.76
CA ALA A 113 18.22 7.17 3.94
C ALA A 113 16.72 6.97 3.61
N PRO A 114 15.80 7.40 4.49
CA PRO A 114 14.37 7.27 4.22
C PRO A 114 13.90 8.18 3.09
N PHE A 115 12.83 7.74 2.42
CA PHE A 115 12.05 8.61 1.56
C PHE A 115 11.01 9.34 2.43
N VAL A 116 11.30 10.59 2.76
CA VAL A 116 10.48 11.41 3.65
C VAL A 116 9.47 12.20 2.85
N VAL A 117 8.18 11.98 3.11
CA VAL A 117 7.08 12.82 2.65
C VAL A 117 6.63 13.68 3.81
N THR A 118 6.77 15.00 3.69
CA THR A 118 6.33 15.95 4.72
C THR A 118 4.97 16.53 4.34
N LEU A 119 3.93 16.20 5.09
CA LEU A 119 2.60 16.76 4.96
C LEU A 119 2.60 18.19 5.50
N VAL A 120 2.03 19.11 4.72
CA VAL A 120 1.89 20.52 5.06
C VAL A 120 0.41 20.87 4.93
N PRO A 121 -0.35 20.87 6.05
CA PRO A 121 -1.77 21.18 6.06
C PRO A 121 -2.10 22.46 5.29
N GLY A 122 -3.17 22.42 4.49
CA GLY A 122 -3.58 23.53 3.62
C GLY A 122 -2.72 23.74 2.37
N ARG A 123 -1.57 23.06 2.22
CA ARG A 123 -0.68 23.21 1.06
C ARG A 123 -0.49 21.94 0.24
N GLY A 124 -0.37 20.78 0.88
CA GLY A 124 -0.12 19.49 0.21
C GLY A 124 1.05 18.75 0.85
N ALA A 125 1.94 18.17 0.04
CA ALA A 125 3.08 17.39 0.51
C ALA A 125 4.41 17.80 -0.13
N LEU A 126 5.48 17.83 0.67
CA LEU A 126 6.85 18.04 0.23
C LEU A 126 7.58 16.70 0.18
N LEU A 127 8.23 16.42 -0.96
CA LEU A 127 9.01 15.23 -1.23
C LEU A 127 10.50 15.60 -1.30
N PRO A 128 11.44 14.64 -1.28
CA PRO A 128 12.88 14.95 -1.26
C PRO A 128 13.39 15.80 -2.44
N ARG A 129 12.71 15.74 -3.59
CA ARG A 129 13.13 16.43 -4.84
C ARG A 129 11.97 17.12 -5.57
N ALA A 130 10.78 17.17 -4.98
CA ALA A 130 9.57 17.67 -5.61
C ALA A 130 8.53 18.08 -4.57
N SER A 131 7.42 18.65 -5.02
CA SER A 131 6.26 18.95 -4.18
C SER A 131 4.99 18.49 -4.88
N LEU A 132 4.06 17.94 -4.11
CA LEU A 132 2.70 17.60 -4.51
C LEU A 132 1.75 18.56 -3.78
N LEU A 133 1.58 19.75 -4.33
CA LEU A 133 0.76 20.80 -3.73
C LEU A 133 -0.67 20.72 -4.25
N PHE A 134 -1.65 21.22 -3.49
CA PHE A 134 -3.05 21.16 -3.92
C PHE A 134 -3.35 21.99 -5.18
N ASP A 135 -2.53 22.99 -5.49
CA ASP A 135 -2.61 23.75 -6.74
C ASP A 135 -1.91 23.06 -7.93
N THR A 136 -1.20 21.94 -7.69
CA THR A 136 -0.50 21.18 -8.73
C THR A 136 -1.52 20.54 -9.67
N VAL A 137 -1.37 20.79 -10.96
CA VAL A 137 -2.21 20.19 -12.01
C VAL A 137 -1.91 18.70 -12.16
N ALA A 138 -2.91 17.94 -12.59
CA ALA A 138 -2.82 16.48 -12.68
C ALA A 138 -1.61 15.99 -13.49
N ALA A 139 -1.30 16.64 -14.63
CA ALA A 139 -0.15 16.27 -15.47
C ALA A 139 1.18 16.32 -14.69
N ASP A 140 1.41 17.39 -13.93
CA ASP A 140 2.63 17.57 -13.13
C ASP A 140 2.67 16.61 -11.93
N ALA A 141 1.51 16.31 -11.34
CA ALA A 141 1.40 15.31 -10.28
C ALA A 141 1.81 13.92 -10.80
N TRP A 142 1.37 13.55 -12.01
CA TRP A 142 1.72 12.28 -12.63
C TRP A 142 3.22 12.21 -12.98
N SER A 143 3.78 13.26 -13.58
CA SER A 143 5.22 13.34 -13.83
C SER A 143 6.05 13.26 -12.55
N THR A 144 5.53 13.83 -11.45
CA THR A 144 6.17 13.73 -10.13
C THR A 144 6.18 12.29 -9.62
N LEU A 145 5.05 11.57 -9.69
CA LEU A 145 5.01 10.16 -9.27
C LEU A 145 5.93 9.27 -10.13
N GLU A 146 6.07 9.55 -11.42
CA GLU A 146 7.04 8.86 -12.29
C GLU A 146 8.50 9.15 -11.87
N ALA A 147 8.81 10.39 -11.49
CA ALA A 147 10.13 10.74 -10.96
C ALA A 147 10.42 10.04 -9.63
N VAL A 148 9.41 9.91 -8.76
CA VAL A 148 9.51 9.11 -7.52
C VAL A 148 9.80 7.65 -7.87
N ALA A 149 9.06 7.05 -8.80
CA ALA A 149 9.25 5.66 -9.22
C ALA A 149 10.69 5.41 -9.68
N ARG A 150 11.20 6.29 -10.57
CA ARG A 150 12.59 6.22 -11.06
C ARG A 150 13.60 6.35 -9.92
N SER A 151 13.39 7.28 -8.99
CA SER A 151 14.32 7.51 -7.87
C SER A 151 14.34 6.35 -6.87
N CYS A 152 13.22 5.65 -6.70
CA CYS A 152 13.09 4.52 -5.78
C CYS A 152 13.39 3.17 -6.46
N GLY A 153 13.66 3.14 -7.76
CA GLY A 153 13.88 1.89 -8.50
C GLY A 153 12.63 0.99 -8.55
N THR A 154 11.43 1.57 -8.49
CA THR A 154 10.17 0.83 -8.48
C THR A 154 9.46 0.90 -9.83
N PRO A 155 8.48 0.01 -10.11
CA PRO A 155 7.66 0.12 -11.31
C PRO A 155 6.97 1.48 -11.45
N PRO A 156 6.57 1.86 -12.68
CA PRO A 156 5.83 3.10 -12.94
C PRO A 156 4.55 3.21 -12.10
N PRO A 157 4.04 4.44 -11.87
CA PRO A 157 2.81 4.65 -11.12
C PRO A 157 1.62 3.90 -11.74
N GLN A 158 0.87 3.19 -10.89
CA GLN A 158 -0.32 2.45 -11.28
C GLN A 158 -1.54 3.34 -11.22
N ASP A 159 -2.29 3.39 -12.31
CA ASP A 159 -3.61 4.01 -12.37
C ASP A 159 -4.68 3.08 -11.79
N ARG A 160 -5.61 3.63 -11.01
CA ARG A 160 -6.77 2.89 -10.50
C ARG A 160 -7.99 3.79 -10.49
N PHE A 161 -9.12 3.21 -10.87
CA PHE A 161 -10.41 3.87 -10.66
C PHE A 161 -10.75 3.92 -9.17
N LEU A 162 -11.01 5.11 -8.65
CA LEU A 162 -11.46 5.35 -7.28
C LEU A 162 -12.67 6.30 -7.32
N CYS A 163 -13.83 5.80 -6.88
CA CYS A 163 -15.07 6.58 -6.89
C CYS A 163 -14.89 7.90 -6.12
N GLY A 164 -15.37 9.00 -6.72
CA GLY A 164 -15.26 10.35 -6.13
C GLY A 164 -14.07 11.15 -6.64
N TRP A 165 -13.12 10.53 -7.34
CA TRP A 165 -11.97 11.21 -7.93
C TRP A 165 -12.01 11.19 -9.45
N THR A 166 -11.40 12.20 -10.08
CA THR A 166 -11.23 12.26 -11.53
C THR A 166 -10.08 11.34 -11.97
N GLY A 167 -8.98 11.34 -11.22
CA GLY A 167 -7.85 10.45 -11.43
C GLY A 167 -7.27 9.97 -10.11
N HIS A 168 -6.66 8.79 -10.10
CA HIS A 168 -5.92 8.28 -8.96
C HIS A 168 -4.75 7.43 -9.42
N ARG A 169 -3.54 7.81 -9.02
CA ARG A 169 -2.34 7.02 -9.28
C ARG A 169 -1.53 6.80 -8.02
N SER A 170 -0.83 5.68 -7.98
CA SER A 170 0.01 5.33 -6.85
C SER A 170 1.34 4.71 -7.28
N VAL A 171 2.39 5.00 -6.52
CA VAL A 171 3.75 4.51 -6.73
C VAL A 171 4.24 3.80 -5.47
N ARG A 172 5.01 2.72 -5.65
CA ARG A 172 5.66 2.02 -4.54
C ARG A 172 6.86 2.84 -4.04
N VAL A 173 7.08 2.87 -2.73
CA VAL A 173 8.27 3.45 -2.11
C VAL A 173 8.76 2.47 -1.05
N GLY A 174 9.79 1.69 -1.38
CA GLY A 174 10.17 0.52 -0.57
C GLY A 174 9.00 -0.44 -0.42
N ARG A 175 8.53 -0.66 0.82
CA ARG A 175 7.32 -1.44 1.12
C ARG A 175 6.04 -0.60 1.20
N GLY A 176 6.18 0.71 1.28
CA GLY A 176 5.05 1.63 1.34
C GLY A 176 4.52 1.99 -0.04
N ARG A 177 3.45 2.79 -0.04
CA ARG A 177 2.82 3.33 -1.25
C ARG A 177 2.53 4.81 -1.02
N LEU A 178 2.85 5.62 -2.03
CA LEU A 178 2.44 7.02 -2.14
C LEU A 178 1.41 7.12 -3.27
N ALA A 179 0.29 7.77 -3.00
CA ALA A 179 -0.79 7.95 -3.96
C ALA A 179 -1.25 9.40 -4.02
N VAL A 180 -1.75 9.78 -5.18
CA VAL A 180 -2.35 11.08 -5.45
C VAL A 180 -3.70 10.86 -6.11
N SER A 181 -4.72 11.53 -5.58
CA SER A 181 -6.04 11.61 -6.18
C SER A 181 -6.31 13.04 -6.64
N THR A 182 -6.95 13.18 -7.79
CA THR A 182 -7.22 14.47 -8.43
C THR A 182 -8.70 14.72 -8.60
N GLU A 183 -9.09 15.99 -8.59
CA GLU A 183 -10.47 16.44 -8.81
C GLU A 183 -10.53 17.56 -9.84
N ARG A 184 -11.65 17.65 -10.57
CA ARG A 184 -11.91 18.77 -11.46
C ARG A 184 -12.49 19.93 -10.67
N HIS A 185 -11.88 21.09 -10.82
CA HIS A 185 -12.36 22.34 -10.26
C HIS A 185 -13.33 23.07 -11.22
N PRO A 186 -14.12 24.03 -10.71
CA PRO A 186 -15.05 24.82 -11.53
C PRO A 186 -14.40 25.60 -12.68
N ASP A 187 -13.10 25.90 -12.57
CA ASP A 187 -12.31 26.55 -13.64
C ASP A 187 -11.92 25.59 -14.79
N GLY A 188 -12.35 24.32 -14.71
CA GLY A 188 -12.08 23.29 -15.70
C GLY A 188 -10.72 22.60 -15.54
N SER A 189 -9.87 23.07 -14.61
CA SER A 189 -8.60 22.41 -14.32
C SER A 189 -8.78 21.18 -13.45
N GLU A 190 -7.91 20.19 -13.63
CA GLU A 190 -7.81 19.02 -12.76
C GLU A 190 -6.57 19.16 -11.88
N ARG A 191 -6.75 19.18 -10.56
CA ARG A 191 -5.67 19.38 -9.57
C ARG A 191 -5.71 18.33 -8.47
N ILE A 192 -4.67 18.29 -7.65
CA ILE A 192 -4.58 17.38 -6.50
C ILE A 192 -5.67 17.71 -5.48
N GLY A 193 -6.51 16.73 -5.17
CA GLY A 193 -7.48 16.79 -4.08
C GLY A 193 -7.12 15.91 -2.88
N GLU A 194 -6.22 14.94 -3.05
CA GLU A 194 -5.70 14.13 -1.94
C GLU A 194 -4.27 13.67 -2.20
N VAL A 195 -3.43 13.76 -1.16
CA VAL A 195 -2.16 13.02 -1.07
C VAL A 195 -2.33 11.95 0.00
N PHE A 196 -2.09 10.69 -0.34
CA PHE A 196 -2.19 9.56 0.57
C PHE A 196 -0.90 8.77 0.60
N ALA A 197 -0.48 8.34 1.78
CA ALA A 197 0.64 7.43 1.92
C ALA A 197 0.32 6.34 2.96
N GLU A 198 0.70 5.11 2.64
CA GLU A 198 0.56 3.97 3.54
C GLU A 198 1.86 3.17 3.64
N ARG A 199 2.04 2.55 4.79
CA ARG A 199 3.14 1.63 5.05
C ARG A 199 2.59 0.40 5.74
N PRO A 200 2.51 -0.77 5.06
CA PRO A 200 2.08 -2.01 5.69
C PRO A 200 3.03 -2.40 6.84
N PRO A 201 2.62 -3.33 7.74
CA PRO A 201 3.49 -3.80 8.81
C PRO A 201 4.77 -4.46 8.28
N GLY A 202 5.72 -4.62 9.19
CA GLY A 202 7.04 -5.19 8.92
C GLY A 202 8.12 -4.13 8.77
N TRP A 203 9.36 -4.55 9.00
CA TRP A 203 10.55 -3.72 8.81
C TRP A 203 11.01 -3.76 7.35
N GLY A 204 11.61 -2.67 6.88
CA GLY A 204 12.35 -2.64 5.61
C GLY A 204 11.61 -2.02 4.41
N GLY A 205 12.16 -2.27 3.23
CA GLY A 205 11.84 -1.57 1.98
C GLY A 205 12.83 -0.44 1.74
N ASN A 206 13.60 -0.54 0.66
CA ASN A 206 14.55 0.46 0.24
C ASN A 206 13.97 1.37 -0.85
N PRO A 207 13.83 2.69 -0.61
CA PRO A 207 14.02 3.38 0.67
C PRO A 207 12.81 3.23 1.60
N PRO A 208 12.99 3.36 2.94
CA PRO A 208 11.87 3.26 3.86
C PRO A 208 11.01 4.54 3.75
N LEU A 209 9.72 4.36 3.49
CA LEU A 209 8.76 5.47 3.45
C LEU A 209 8.51 6.01 4.87
N ARG A 210 8.62 7.32 5.02
CA ARG A 210 8.37 8.07 6.26
C ARG A 210 7.38 9.18 5.96
N LEU A 211 6.31 9.30 6.75
CA LEU A 211 5.28 10.31 6.53
C LEU A 211 5.25 11.25 7.72
N ARG A 212 5.68 12.50 7.50
CA ARG A 212 5.89 13.46 8.57
C ARG A 212 4.86 14.56 8.57
N LEU A 213 4.50 15.00 9.76
CA LEU A 213 3.74 16.23 10.01
C LEU A 213 4.41 16.93 11.19
N ASP A 214 4.86 18.17 11.01
CA ASP A 214 5.52 18.96 12.05
C ASP A 214 6.65 18.23 12.79
N GLY A 215 7.42 17.43 12.05
CA GLY A 215 8.55 16.64 12.58
C GLY A 215 8.17 15.26 13.13
N ILE A 216 6.89 14.99 13.34
CA ILE A 216 6.35 13.71 13.85
C ILE A 216 6.25 12.70 12.71
N ASP A 217 6.78 11.49 12.87
CA ASP A 217 6.56 10.41 11.91
C ASP A 217 5.26 9.65 12.20
N LEU A 218 4.21 10.01 11.47
CA LEU A 218 2.84 9.54 11.69
C LEU A 218 2.67 8.01 11.59
N LEU A 219 3.58 7.32 10.90
CA LEU A 219 3.50 5.87 10.67
C LEU A 219 4.47 5.06 11.53
N ASP A 220 5.34 5.72 12.29
CA ASP A 220 6.34 5.06 13.14
C ASP A 220 6.11 5.29 14.63
N GLU A 221 5.55 6.44 14.99
CA GLU A 221 5.13 6.71 16.36
C GLU A 221 3.89 5.88 16.73
N PRO A 222 3.74 5.50 18.02
CA PRO A 222 2.52 4.87 18.50
C PRO A 222 1.29 5.74 18.19
N ALA A 223 0.21 5.12 17.70
CA ALA A 223 -0.99 5.83 17.27
C ALA A 223 -1.65 6.61 18.42
N GLY A 224 -1.56 6.10 19.65
CA GLY A 224 -2.01 6.78 20.87
C GLY A 224 -1.27 8.10 21.08
N ASP A 225 0.06 8.05 21.08
CA ASP A 225 0.95 9.21 21.30
C ASP A 225 0.75 10.28 20.24
N VAL A 226 0.60 9.89 18.96
CA VAL A 226 0.28 10.82 17.87
C VAL A 226 -1.06 11.53 18.12
N VAL A 227 -2.09 10.80 18.55
CA VAL A 227 -3.41 11.39 18.84
C VAL A 227 -3.34 12.32 20.05
N GLU A 228 -2.64 11.93 21.11
CA GLU A 228 -2.45 12.75 22.31
C GLU A 228 -1.70 14.04 21.98
N LEU A 229 -0.64 13.95 21.19
CA LEU A 229 0.13 15.11 20.74
C LEU A 229 -0.72 16.08 19.91
N LEU A 230 -1.49 15.58 18.94
CA LEU A 230 -2.37 16.41 18.12
C LEU A 230 -3.44 17.11 18.97
N ARG A 231 -4.02 16.43 19.97
CA ARG A 231 -4.93 17.05 20.92
C ARG A 231 -4.24 18.09 21.80
N GLY A 232 -3.02 17.80 22.25
CA GLY A 232 -2.19 18.72 23.03
C GLY A 232 -1.83 20.00 22.28
N LEU A 233 -1.69 19.92 20.96
CA LEU A 233 -1.52 21.06 20.05
C LEU A 233 -2.83 21.83 19.76
N GLY A 234 -3.95 21.41 20.35
CA GLY A 234 -5.25 22.07 20.23
C GLY A 234 -6.11 21.61 19.05
N HIS A 235 -5.74 20.52 18.38
CA HIS A 235 -6.55 19.98 17.29
C HIS A 235 -7.68 19.07 17.79
N GLU A 236 -8.86 19.23 17.19
CA GLU A 236 -9.94 18.27 17.34
C GLU A 236 -9.59 16.96 16.61
N VAL A 237 -9.66 15.83 17.32
CA VAL A 237 -9.44 14.50 16.75
C VAL A 237 -10.71 13.66 16.85
N VAL A 238 -11.38 13.46 15.71
CA VAL A 238 -12.63 12.72 15.59
C VAL A 238 -12.35 11.25 15.30
N ALA A 239 -12.90 10.35 16.12
CA ALA A 239 -12.80 8.91 15.92
C ALA A 239 -13.89 8.40 14.97
N LEU A 240 -13.51 7.66 13.94
CA LEU A 240 -14.42 6.94 13.05
C LEU A 240 -13.99 5.47 12.97
N PRO A 241 -14.88 4.56 12.52
CA PRO A 241 -14.49 3.17 12.29
C PRO A 241 -13.25 3.06 11.38
N GLY A 242 -12.15 2.54 11.92
CA GLY A 242 -10.90 2.29 11.20
C GLY A 242 -10.07 3.53 10.85
N ARG A 243 -10.41 4.72 11.36
CA ARG A 243 -9.63 5.96 11.11
C ARG A 243 -9.87 7.06 12.13
N ARG A 244 -8.90 7.97 12.25
CA ARG A 244 -9.01 9.24 12.99
C ARG A 244 -9.00 10.39 11.99
N ARG A 245 -9.88 11.37 12.16
CA ARG A 245 -9.87 12.61 11.37
C ARG A 245 -9.43 13.76 12.24
N VAL A 246 -8.66 14.66 11.63
CA VAL A 246 -8.27 15.95 12.23
C VAL A 246 -8.73 17.03 11.26
N PRO A 247 -10.02 17.45 11.35
CA PRO A 247 -10.65 18.28 10.32
C PRO A 247 -9.93 19.60 10.09
N GLY A 248 -9.47 20.25 11.16
CA GLY A 248 -8.73 21.51 11.07
C GLY A 248 -7.41 21.44 10.30
N LEU A 249 -6.88 20.23 10.07
CA LEU A 249 -5.67 20.00 9.28
C LEU A 249 -5.96 19.37 7.90
N GLY A 250 -7.21 18.99 7.61
CA GLY A 250 -7.53 18.17 6.44
C GLY A 250 -6.87 16.77 6.49
N LEU A 251 -6.52 16.28 7.69
CA LEU A 251 -5.76 15.05 7.88
C LEU A 251 -6.67 13.88 8.26
N VAL A 252 -6.39 12.71 7.67
CA VAL A 252 -6.98 11.42 8.06
C VAL A 252 -5.86 10.44 8.38
N LEU A 253 -5.91 9.82 9.55
CA LEU A 253 -4.99 8.77 9.99
C LEU A 253 -5.73 7.43 9.92
N HIS A 254 -5.23 6.50 9.12
CA HIS A 254 -5.86 5.20 8.89
C HIS A 254 -5.34 4.18 9.89
N GLU A 255 -6.25 3.56 10.65
CA GLU A 255 -5.88 2.54 11.62
C GLU A 255 -5.46 1.24 10.91
N ARG A 256 -4.59 0.47 11.57
CA ARG A 256 -4.28 -0.90 11.14
C ARG A 256 -5.54 -1.74 11.12
N ARG A 257 -5.59 -2.70 10.20
CA ARG A 257 -6.60 -3.77 10.29
C ARG A 257 -6.39 -4.52 11.61
N PRO A 258 -7.44 -5.08 12.23
CA PRO A 258 -7.31 -5.76 13.53
C PRO A 258 -6.21 -6.83 13.58
N ARG A 259 -6.01 -7.58 12.49
CA ARG A 259 -4.95 -8.59 12.37
C ARG A 259 -3.53 -8.02 12.43
N ASP A 260 -3.37 -6.76 12.05
CA ASP A 260 -2.10 -6.06 11.87
C ASP A 260 -1.86 -4.99 12.94
N ALA A 261 -2.77 -4.84 13.91
CA ALA A 261 -2.77 -3.76 14.89
C ALA A 261 -1.83 -3.99 16.09
N ALA A 262 -1.08 -5.10 16.09
CA ALA A 262 -0.23 -5.49 17.22
C ALA A 262 0.91 -4.49 17.49
N ASP A 263 1.35 -3.73 16.48
CA ASP A 263 2.39 -2.70 16.64
C ASP A 263 1.85 -1.37 17.22
N GLY A 264 0.53 -1.21 17.32
CA GLY A 264 -0.11 -0.01 17.84
C GLY A 264 0.07 1.23 16.96
N ARG A 265 0.41 1.08 15.68
CA ARG A 265 0.71 2.20 14.75
C ARG A 265 -0.42 2.46 13.76
N PHE A 266 -0.36 3.59 13.06
CA PHE A 266 -1.22 3.84 11.91
C PHE A 266 -0.73 3.09 10.66
N ALA A 267 -1.65 2.70 9.80
CA ALA A 267 -1.35 2.05 8.51
C ALA A 267 -1.01 3.06 7.42
N GLY A 268 -1.57 4.26 7.49
CA GLY A 268 -1.38 5.32 6.50
C GLY A 268 -1.96 6.65 6.97
N ALA A 269 -1.71 7.71 6.20
CA ALA A 269 -2.40 8.97 6.37
C ALA A 269 -2.75 9.58 5.00
N SER A 270 -3.85 10.31 4.94
CA SER A 270 -4.18 11.19 3.82
C SER A 270 -4.30 12.64 4.25
N LEU A 271 -3.94 13.53 3.33
CA LEU A 271 -4.10 14.97 3.46
C LEU A 271 -4.95 15.47 2.30
N THR A 272 -6.04 16.14 2.62
CA THR A 272 -6.91 16.84 1.68
C THR A 272 -6.84 18.35 1.93
N PRO A 273 -7.27 19.19 0.96
CA PRO A 273 -7.54 20.59 1.24
C PRO A 273 -8.48 20.70 2.45
N PRO A 274 -8.28 21.69 3.34
CA PRO A 274 -9.26 21.98 4.38
C PRO A 274 -10.60 22.30 3.73
N ALA A 275 -11.69 21.89 4.37
CA ALA A 275 -13.03 22.29 3.93
C ALA A 275 -13.12 23.81 4.03
N GLY A 276 -13.37 24.47 2.89
CA GLY A 276 -13.67 25.90 2.82
C GLY A 276 -15.03 26.23 3.42
#